data_AF-A0A9E5LMN3-F1
#
_entry.id   AF-A0A9E5LMN3-F1
#
_cell.length_a   1.000
_cell.length_b   1.000
_cell.length_c   1.000
_cell.angle_alpha   90.00
_cell.angle_beta   90.00
_cell.angle_gamma   90.00
#
_symmetry.space_group_name_H-M   'P 1'
#
loop_
_entity.id
_entity.type
_entity.pdbx_description
1 polymer ?
#
loop_
_entity_poly.entity_id
_entity_poly.type
_entity_poly.pdbx_seq_one_letter_code
_entity_poly.pdbx_strand_id
1 'polypeptide(L)'
;MPFTEEGMIPDLIMNPHAIPSRMTVAQLVEAVSAKIGAIDGKFMDGTPFMEYNVRDLPNILKKLGYSPYGTETMYCGITGRKIEAE
;
A
#
# COMPACT_ATOMS: atom_id res chain seq x y z
N MET A 1 -6.35 5.13 -16.61
CA MET A 1 -6.04 4.84 -15.19
C MET A 1 -4.70 5.47 -14.85
N PRO A 2 -4.49 5.98 -13.64
CA PRO A 2 -3.15 6.37 -13.20
C PRO A 2 -2.23 5.16 -13.14
N PHE A 3 -0.92 5.38 -13.21
CA PHE A 3 0.09 4.31 -13.16
C PHE A 3 1.29 4.73 -12.29
N THR A 4 2.00 3.77 -11.72
CA THR A 4 3.20 4.02 -10.88
C THR A 4 4.47 4.23 -11.72
N GLU A 5 5.57 4.69 -11.11
CA GLU A 5 6.90 4.76 -11.75
C GLU A 5 7.36 3.40 -12.32
N GLU A 6 6.96 2.30 -11.69
CA GLU A 6 7.24 0.92 -12.13
C GLU A 6 6.26 0.43 -13.21
N GLY A 7 5.28 1.24 -13.59
CA GLY A 7 4.29 0.92 -14.62
C GLY A 7 3.10 0.09 -14.13
N MET A 8 2.93 -0.10 -12.81
CA MET A 8 1.75 -0.78 -12.28
C MET A 8 0.50 0.08 -12.46
N ILE A 9 -0.58 -0.57 -12.90
CA ILE A 9 -1.88 0.05 -13.13
C ILE A 9 -2.84 -0.52 -12.09
N PRO A 10 -3.54 0.29 -11.28
CA PRO A 10 -4.48 -0.22 -10.29
C PRO A 10 -5.67 -0.92 -10.96
N ASP A 11 -6.05 -2.09 -10.44
CA ASP A 11 -7.26 -2.79 -10.85
C ASP A 11 -8.52 -2.15 -10.24
N LEU A 12 -8.41 -1.67 -8.99
CA LEU A 12 -9.48 -1.02 -8.25
C LEU A 12 -8.96 0.25 -7.57
N ILE A 13 -9.73 1.34 -7.66
CA ILE A 13 -9.43 2.59 -6.95
C ILE A 13 -10.57 2.86 -5.97
N MET A 14 -10.20 2.97 -4.69
CA MET A 14 -11.16 3.30 -3.62
C MET A 14 -11.11 4.79 -3.29
N ASN A 15 -12.27 5.35 -2.95
CA ASN A 15 -12.37 6.72 -2.48
C ASN A 15 -11.73 6.85 -1.07
N PRO A 16 -10.77 7.76 -0.84
CA PRO A 16 -10.10 7.93 0.45
C PRO A 16 -11.07 8.27 1.59
N HIS A 17 -12.22 8.89 1.32
CA HIS A 17 -13.22 9.22 2.35
C HIS A 17 -13.85 7.97 3.01
N ALA A 18 -13.71 6.79 2.40
CA ALA A 18 -14.25 5.55 2.93
C ALA A 18 -13.48 5.00 4.15
N ILE A 19 -12.24 5.45 4.39
CA ILE A 19 -11.39 4.91 5.46
C ILE A 19 -11.56 5.65 6.80
N PRO A 20 -11.38 6.99 6.88
CA PRO A 20 -11.42 7.68 8.17
C PRO A 20 -12.80 7.62 8.84
N SER A 21 -13.87 7.76 8.03
CA SER A 21 -15.25 7.78 8.51
C SER A 21 -15.73 6.44 9.08
N ARG A 22 -15.19 5.33 8.57
CA ARG A 22 -15.57 3.97 8.96
C ARG A 22 -14.61 3.34 9.97
N MET A 23 -13.48 4.01 10.25
CA MET A 23 -12.45 3.56 11.19
C MET A 23 -11.89 2.17 10.84
N THR A 24 -11.82 1.83 9.55
CA THR A 24 -11.37 0.51 9.04
C THR A 24 -9.87 0.49 8.76
N VAL A 25 -9.04 0.76 9.78
CA VAL A 25 -7.58 0.82 9.64
C VAL A 25 -6.95 -0.51 9.21
N ALA A 26 -7.58 -1.63 9.57
CA ALA A 26 -7.11 -2.98 9.24
C ALA A 26 -6.92 -3.18 7.72
N GLN A 27 -7.76 -2.54 6.90
CA GLN A 27 -7.64 -2.63 5.44
C GLN A 27 -6.35 -1.99 4.91
N LEU A 28 -5.88 -0.90 5.54
CA LEU A 28 -4.59 -0.29 5.19
C LEU A 28 -3.42 -1.17 5.62
N VAL A 29 -3.52 -1.76 6.82
CA VAL A 29 -2.51 -2.71 7.32
C VAL A 29 -2.41 -3.94 6.41
N GLU A 30 -3.56 -4.48 5.98
CA GLU A 30 -3.64 -5.60 5.06
C GLU A 30 -2.98 -5.27 3.72
N ALA A 31 -3.28 -4.12 3.11
CA ALA A 31 -2.70 -3.73 1.83
C ALA A 31 -1.16 -3.63 1.88
N VAL A 32 -0.62 -3.03 2.95
CA VAL A 32 0.84 -2.95 3.17
C VAL A 32 1.45 -4.34 3.37
N SER A 33 0.81 -5.17 4.19
CA SER A 33 1.27 -6.54 4.47
C SER A 33 1.26 -7.39 3.20
N ALA A 34 0.18 -7.33 2.41
CA ALA A 34 0.04 -8.04 1.15
C ALA A 34 1.14 -7.66 0.16
N LYS A 35 1.50 -6.37 0.07
CA LYS A 35 2.61 -5.91 -0.76
C LYS A 35 3.94 -6.53 -0.32
N ILE A 36 4.23 -6.52 0.98
CA ILE A 36 5.44 -7.16 1.55
C ILE A 36 5.46 -8.64 1.19
N GLY A 37 4.36 -9.37 1.42
CA GLY A 37 4.26 -10.79 1.13
C GLY A 37 4.43 -11.13 -0.35
N ALA A 38 3.89 -10.30 -1.24
CA ALA A 38 4.03 -10.46 -2.69
C ALA A 38 5.48 -10.30 -3.16
N ILE A 39 6.24 -9.37 -2.57
CA ILE A 39 7.64 -9.12 -2.94
C ILE A 39 8.58 -10.16 -2.32
N ASP A 40 8.40 -10.47 -1.02
CA ASP A 40 9.25 -11.41 -0.27
C ASP A 40 8.91 -12.89 -0.58
N GLY A 41 7.83 -13.14 -1.33
CA GLY A 41 7.37 -14.48 -1.69
C GLY A 41 6.85 -15.29 -0.50
N LYS A 42 6.35 -14.61 0.54
CA LYS A 42 5.85 -15.23 1.77
C LYS A 42 4.40 -14.86 2.00
N PHE A 43 3.64 -15.82 2.53
CA PHE A 43 2.29 -15.54 3.01
C PHE A 43 2.37 -14.78 4.33
N MET A 44 1.65 -13.65 4.41
CA MET A 44 1.55 -12.87 5.64
C MET A 44 0.41 -13.41 6.50
N ASP A 45 0.74 -13.85 7.72
CA ASP A 45 -0.26 -14.34 8.66
C ASP A 45 -1.05 -13.18 9.28
N GLY A 46 -2.35 -13.13 8.99
CA GLY A 46 -3.31 -12.17 9.54
C GLY A 46 -4.20 -12.74 10.64
N THR A 47 -3.85 -13.89 11.22
CA THR A 47 -4.67 -14.55 12.25
C THR A 47 -4.89 -13.63 13.46
N PRO A 48 -6.14 -13.42 13.90
CA PRO A 48 -6.43 -12.54 15.03
C PRO A 48 -5.68 -12.93 16.30
N PHE A 49 -5.21 -11.91 17.03
CA PHE A 49 -4.57 -12.03 18.36
C PHE A 49 -3.25 -12.82 18.42
N MET A 50 -2.62 -13.10 17.28
CA MET A 50 -1.26 -13.63 17.22
C MET A 50 -0.21 -12.53 17.47
N GLU A 51 1.03 -12.92 17.77
CA GLU A 51 2.17 -12.01 17.87
C GLU A 51 2.54 -11.46 16.49
N TYR A 52 1.80 -10.43 16.06
CA TYR A 52 2.06 -9.69 14.82
C TYR A 52 2.26 -8.22 15.13
N ASN A 53 3.48 -7.71 14.88
CA ASN A 53 3.80 -6.32 15.13
C ASN A 53 3.65 -5.47 13.87
N VAL A 54 2.51 -4.81 13.74
CA VAL A 54 2.20 -3.87 12.65
C VAL A 54 3.23 -2.74 12.55
N ARG A 55 3.88 -2.36 13.66
CA ARG A 55 4.85 -1.26 13.69
C ARG A 55 6.16 -1.60 12.97
N ASP A 56 6.41 -2.87 12.70
CA ASP A 56 7.62 -3.32 12.00
C ASP A 56 7.46 -3.27 10.47
N LEU A 57 6.22 -3.24 9.95
CA LEU A 57 5.94 -3.23 8.51
C LEU A 57 6.63 -2.08 7.75
N PRO A 58 6.64 -0.83 8.26
CA PRO A 58 7.33 0.25 7.57
C PRO A 58 8.82 0.01 7.38
N ASN A 59 9.46 -0.63 8.36
CA ASN A 59 10.89 -0.96 8.29
C ASN A 59 11.15 -2.09 7.29
N ILE A 60 10.26 -3.08 7.23
CA ILE A 60 10.35 -4.18 6.27
C ILE A 60 10.16 -3.65 4.85
N LEU A 61 9.12 -2.85 4.62
CA LEU A 61 8.83 -2.30 3.30
C LEU A 61 9.94 -1.38 2.79
N LYS A 62 10.54 -0.58 3.69
CA LYS A 62 11.72 0.23 3.40
C LYS A 62 12.94 -0.61 3.00
N LYS A 63 13.16 -1.77 3.63
CA LYS A 63 14.25 -2.70 3.25
C LYS A 63 14.03 -3.29 1.85
N LEU A 64 12.78 -3.42 1.42
CA LEU A 64 12.41 -3.87 0.08
C LEU A 64 12.49 -2.77 -0.98
N GLY A 65 12.93 -1.55 -0.64
CA GLY A 65 13.11 -0.44 -1.58
C GLY A 65 11.88 0.43 -1.79
N TYR A 66 10.79 0.20 -1.06
CA TYR A 66 9.56 0.98 -1.17
C TYR A 66 9.42 2.04 -0.06
N SER A 67 8.47 2.97 -0.23
CA SER A 67 8.10 3.92 0.82
C SER A 67 7.68 3.19 2.10
N PRO A 68 8.12 3.63 3.29
CA PRO A 68 7.75 2.99 4.56
C PRO A 68 6.24 2.97 4.82
N TYR A 69 5.48 3.88 4.21
CA TYR A 69 4.02 3.95 4.38
C TYR A 69 3.24 3.36 3.19
N GLY A 70 3.91 2.70 2.25
CA GLY A 70 3.28 2.12 1.06
C GLY A 70 2.81 3.13 0.01
N THR A 71 3.15 4.42 0.18
CA THR A 71 2.85 5.47 -0.81
C THR A 71 3.81 5.40 -2.00
N GLU A 72 3.31 5.70 -3.20
CA GLU A 72 4.09 5.64 -4.44
C GLU A 72 3.78 6.85 -5.31
N THR A 73 4.78 7.32 -6.06
CA THR A 73 4.54 8.31 -7.11
C THR A 73 3.62 7.70 -8.16
N MET A 74 2.53 8.41 -8.48
CA MET A 74 1.66 8.06 -9.60
C MET A 74 1.64 9.16 -10.66
N TYR A 75 1.40 8.76 -11.90
CA TYR A 75 1.23 9.64 -13.05
C TYR A 75 -0.20 9.57 -13.59
N CYS A 76 -0.69 10.70 -14.06
CA CYS A 76 -1.99 10.80 -14.71
C CYS A 76 -1.96 10.05 -16.05
N GLY A 77 -2.80 9.03 -16.21
CA GLY A 77 -2.88 8.26 -17.47
C GLY A 77 -3.44 9.02 -18.68
N ILE A 78 -3.92 10.27 -18.50
CA ILE A 78 -4.40 11.11 -19.61
C ILE A 78 -3.32 12.11 -20.03
N THR A 79 -2.69 12.80 -19.06
CA THR A 79 -1.74 13.88 -19.36
C THR A 79 -0.28 13.47 -19.25
N GLY A 80 0.01 12.31 -18.66
CA GLY A 80 1.36 11.84 -18.34
C GLY A 80 2.05 12.60 -17.20
N ARG A 81 1.40 13.60 -16.61
CA ARG A 81 1.99 14.42 -15.54
C ARG A 81 1.96 13.68 -14.20
N LYS A 82 2.98 13.91 -13.38
CA LYS A 82 3.01 13.44 -11.99
C LYS A 82 1.80 14.02 -11.23
N ILE A 83 1.15 13.18 -10.44
CA ILE A 83 0.05 13.60 -9.57
C ILE A 83 0.69 14.18 -8.30
N GLU A 84 0.39 15.45 -8.02
CA GLU A 84 0.78 16.10 -6.77
C GLU A 84 -0.23 15.75 -5.69
N ALA A 85 0.29 15.22 -4.57
CA ALA A 85 -0.47 14.90 -3.37
C ALA A 85 0.40 15.22 -2.16
N GLU A 86 -0.24 15.70 -1.09
CA GLU A 86 0.38 16.03 0.20
C GLU A 86 0.47 14.80 1.12
#